data_AF-A0A7S1DXJ7-F1
#
_entry.id   AF-A0A7S1DXJ7-F1
#
_cell.length_a   1.000
_cell.length_b   1.000
_cell.length_c   1.000
_cell.angle_alpha   90.00
_cell.angle_beta   90.00
_cell.angle_gamma   90.00
#
_symmetry.space_group_name_H-M   'P 1'
#
loop_
_entity.id
_entity.type
_entity.pdbx_description
1 polymer ?
#
loop_
_entity_poly.entity_id
_entity_poly.type
_entity_poly.pdbx_seq_one_letter_code
_entity_poly.pdbx_strand_id
1 'polypeptide(L)'
;PAPVPVPAPSLVSPPPAGGGESSAGNKRCTYERCDNPTGGTRFIKVDKTSKAGGRDWSSLEGSLLCRSCYNRYRDRGSLERLTPFRMPLGKDERVCTFKDCDHSDRVTKFVKISPNHDAAGRNWSQLSGQVLCKSCYDRFLKRGTLERSTTRNSRVEGGVPKVRVVSETPRPSSPRPRVSGTPAKDVIDEGSRRCSFENCASPSQSSRFVKIEDGCKAGGRDWSQLVGSVLCHSCYNRYSYSGMLERSRKRPAEDSNGLRKCTYTECPAPDNSTQYHFIHASCKAGNRDWTSVAGMTLCNACYSQFRHKGVLQRSQAAKERLKNEARRCTYEHCDAPTTSTRFVRIDPNCTAGSKDWSSLQGMVLCHTCYGRFRDRGTLSRSRACRSKPQESVTRKCSYEECLKPESSSNFYVIDETSKAGGRDWSSLAGRVLCDACYNQYRKRGTLARSAAPGEPKVPSGASAGSKRKAP
;
A
#
# COMPACT_ATOMS: atom_id res chain seq x y z
N PRO A 1 -62.61 24.78 -51.96
CA PRO A 1 -62.59 24.16 -50.61
C PRO A 1 -61.17 24.13 -50.05
N ALA A 2 -60.90 24.97 -49.05
CA ALA A 2 -59.59 25.09 -48.41
C ALA A 2 -59.24 23.83 -47.58
N PRO A 3 -57.96 23.42 -47.50
CA PRO A 3 -57.57 22.25 -46.74
C PRO A 3 -57.58 22.53 -45.23
N VAL A 4 -58.16 21.60 -44.48
CA VAL A 4 -58.29 21.62 -43.02
C VAL A 4 -56.92 21.34 -42.38
N PRO A 5 -56.47 22.10 -41.37
CA PRO A 5 -55.20 21.87 -40.70
C PRO A 5 -55.27 20.67 -39.74
N VAL A 6 -54.26 19.82 -39.80
CA VAL A 6 -54.04 18.66 -38.91
C VAL A 6 -53.42 19.14 -37.58
N PRO A 7 -53.88 18.67 -36.41
CA PRO A 7 -53.31 19.08 -35.12
C PRO A 7 -51.94 18.42 -34.87
N ALA A 8 -51.01 19.23 -34.36
CA ALA A 8 -49.67 18.81 -33.98
C ALA A 8 -49.68 17.89 -32.74
N PRO A 9 -48.77 16.90 -32.65
CA PRO A 9 -48.69 16.00 -31.50
C PRO A 9 -48.08 16.68 -30.28
N SER A 10 -48.74 16.51 -29.13
CA SER A 10 -48.33 16.98 -27.83
C SER A 10 -46.97 16.39 -27.39
N LEU A 11 -46.01 17.28 -27.12
CA LEU A 11 -44.74 16.95 -26.47
C LEU A 11 -44.98 16.45 -25.04
N VAL A 12 -44.75 15.17 -24.80
CA VAL A 12 -44.68 14.58 -23.46
C VAL A 12 -43.31 14.91 -22.86
N SER A 13 -43.30 15.75 -21.83
CA SER A 13 -42.09 16.06 -21.06
C SER A 13 -41.53 14.81 -20.36
N PRO A 14 -40.20 14.57 -20.40
CA PRO A 14 -39.59 13.49 -19.65
C PRO A 14 -39.62 13.77 -18.13
N PRO A 15 -39.69 12.73 -17.28
CA PRO A 15 -39.69 12.89 -15.84
C PRO A 15 -38.35 13.49 -15.35
N PRO A 16 -38.36 14.32 -14.30
CA PRO A 16 -37.14 14.94 -13.78
C PRO A 16 -36.21 13.87 -13.22
N ALA A 17 -34.95 13.90 -13.68
CA ALA A 17 -33.86 13.16 -13.05
C ALA A 17 -33.68 13.69 -11.62
N GLY A 18 -34.06 12.88 -10.64
CA GLY A 18 -33.87 13.14 -9.22
C GLY A 18 -32.40 13.15 -8.81
N GLY A 19 -31.68 14.21 -9.17
CA GLY A 19 -30.40 14.59 -8.59
C GLY A 19 -30.65 15.38 -7.31
N GLY A 20 -31.04 14.70 -6.23
CA GLY A 20 -31.13 15.31 -4.91
C GLY A 20 -29.72 15.68 -4.41
N GLU A 21 -29.27 16.90 -4.69
CA GLU A 21 -28.22 17.55 -3.92
C GLU A 21 -28.73 17.73 -2.49
N SER A 22 -28.56 16.66 -1.71
CA SER A 22 -28.69 16.71 -0.26
C SER A 22 -27.64 17.69 0.25
N SER A 23 -28.15 18.78 0.84
CA SER A 23 -27.47 19.68 1.77
C SER A 23 -26.23 19.03 2.40
N ALA A 24 -25.12 19.77 2.41
CA ALA A 24 -23.82 19.38 2.93
C ALA A 24 -23.82 19.20 4.46
N GLY A 25 -24.71 18.35 4.97
CA GLY A 25 -24.61 17.80 6.30
C GLY A 25 -23.24 17.14 6.43
N ASN A 26 -22.54 17.48 7.51
CA ASN A 26 -21.20 16.98 7.81
C ASN A 26 -21.17 15.45 7.76
N LYS A 27 -20.80 14.90 6.61
CA LYS A 27 -20.70 13.45 6.41
C LYS A 27 -19.65 12.93 7.38
N ARG A 28 -20.04 11.98 8.24
CA ARG A 28 -19.19 11.34 9.24
C ARG A 28 -19.14 9.85 8.99
N CYS A 29 -17.97 9.25 9.19
CA CYS A 29 -17.77 7.81 9.15
C CYS A 29 -18.60 7.17 10.28
N THR A 30 -19.51 6.25 9.94
CA THR A 30 -20.37 5.56 10.92
C THR A 30 -19.64 4.46 11.66
N TYR A 31 -18.43 4.08 11.25
CA TYR A 31 -17.62 3.10 11.99
C TYR A 31 -17.10 3.72 13.29
N GLU A 32 -17.59 3.21 14.43
CA GLU A 32 -17.33 3.76 15.77
C GLU A 32 -15.84 3.88 16.11
N ARG A 33 -15.02 2.93 15.65
CA ARG A 33 -13.56 2.91 15.90
C ARG A 33 -12.74 3.62 14.81
N CYS A 34 -13.33 4.55 14.07
CA CYS A 34 -12.61 5.36 13.09
C CYS A 34 -11.85 6.51 13.78
N ASP A 35 -10.51 6.55 13.68
CA ASP A 35 -9.68 7.62 14.27
C ASP A 35 -10.01 9.03 13.78
N ASN A 36 -10.57 9.15 12.57
CA ASN A 36 -10.87 10.44 11.97
C ASN A 36 -12.20 10.34 11.23
N PRO A 37 -13.32 10.34 11.99
CA PRO A 37 -14.61 10.06 11.41
C PRO A 37 -15.12 11.24 10.56
N THR A 38 -14.64 12.47 10.79
CA THR A 38 -15.05 13.67 10.04
C THR A 38 -14.02 14.11 8.99
N GLY A 39 -12.73 13.86 9.18
CA GLY A 39 -11.66 14.34 8.28
C GLY A 39 -11.42 13.51 7.02
N GLY A 40 -12.42 12.75 6.57
CA GLY A 40 -12.35 12.01 5.32
C GLY A 40 -12.65 12.92 4.11
N THR A 41 -11.80 12.92 3.09
CA THR A 41 -12.08 13.65 1.83
C THR A 41 -13.16 12.99 0.98
N ARG A 42 -13.52 11.74 1.27
CA ARG A 42 -14.56 10.98 0.58
C ARG A 42 -15.19 9.98 1.53
N PHE A 43 -16.51 9.94 1.50
CA PHE A 43 -17.35 8.98 2.20
C PHE A 43 -18.05 8.08 1.19
N ILE A 44 -18.16 6.80 1.51
CA ILE A 44 -18.72 5.77 0.64
C ILE A 44 -19.83 5.09 1.43
N LYS A 45 -21.06 5.18 0.92
CA LYS A 45 -22.19 4.43 1.47
C LYS A 45 -22.07 2.99 0.99
N VAL A 46 -22.18 2.05 1.93
CA VAL A 46 -22.17 0.62 1.61
C VAL A 46 -23.62 0.21 1.38
N ASP A 47 -23.98 0.03 0.12
CA ASP A 47 -25.29 -0.49 -0.27
C ASP A 47 -25.28 -2.03 -0.35
N LYS A 48 -26.46 -2.66 -0.29
CA LYS A 48 -26.66 -4.12 -0.41
C LYS A 48 -25.96 -4.77 -1.61
N THR A 49 -25.81 -4.00 -2.69
CA THR A 49 -25.20 -4.45 -3.94
C THR A 49 -23.68 -4.22 -4.01
N SER A 50 -23.07 -3.69 -2.94
CA SER A 50 -21.64 -3.41 -2.89
C SER A 50 -20.83 -4.71 -2.93
N LYS A 51 -20.29 -5.06 -4.10
CA LYS A 51 -19.45 -6.25 -4.32
C LYS A 51 -17.95 -5.93 -4.43
N ALA A 52 -17.51 -4.81 -3.86
CA ALA A 52 -16.13 -4.38 -4.02
C ALA A 52 -15.15 -5.36 -3.36
N GLY A 53 -14.20 -5.87 -4.15
CA GLY A 53 -13.16 -6.80 -3.67
C GLY A 53 -13.61 -8.25 -3.45
N GLY A 54 -14.80 -8.65 -3.91
CA GLY A 54 -15.27 -10.04 -3.83
C GLY A 54 -15.53 -10.53 -2.40
N ARG A 55 -15.76 -9.62 -1.45
CA ARG A 55 -16.07 -9.93 -0.06
C ARG A 55 -17.55 -9.68 0.22
N ASP A 56 -18.07 -10.31 1.26
CA ASP A 56 -19.41 -9.99 1.79
C ASP A 56 -19.36 -8.65 2.54
N TRP A 57 -20.30 -7.76 2.23
CA TRP A 57 -20.46 -6.45 2.86
C TRP A 57 -21.77 -6.35 3.65
N SER A 58 -22.54 -7.43 3.77
CA SER A 58 -23.84 -7.50 4.45
C SER A 58 -23.80 -6.88 5.86
N SER A 59 -22.77 -7.22 6.64
CA SER A 59 -22.55 -6.67 8.00
C SER A 59 -22.35 -5.15 8.08
N LEU A 60 -22.06 -4.50 6.95
CA LEU A 60 -21.83 -3.05 6.85
C LEU A 60 -22.89 -2.35 5.99
N GLU A 61 -23.95 -3.04 5.58
CA GLU A 61 -25.03 -2.46 4.78
C GLU A 61 -25.63 -1.23 5.50
N GLY A 62 -25.80 -0.13 4.76
CA GLY A 62 -26.28 1.15 5.29
C GLY A 62 -25.19 2.01 5.97
N SER A 63 -24.00 1.47 6.24
CA SER A 63 -22.91 2.23 6.85
C SER A 63 -22.30 3.24 5.86
N LEU A 64 -21.93 4.41 6.38
CA LEU A 64 -21.18 5.43 5.64
C LEU A 64 -19.72 5.38 6.08
N LEU A 65 -18.83 4.86 5.25
CA LEU A 65 -17.42 4.67 5.60
C LEU A 65 -16.55 5.76 4.97
N CYS A 66 -15.61 6.32 5.73
CA CYS A 66 -14.55 7.14 5.13
C CYS A 66 -13.68 6.26 4.20
N ARG A 67 -13.01 6.87 3.21
CA ARG A 67 -12.17 6.17 2.23
C ARG A 67 -11.15 5.22 2.87
N SER A 68 -10.58 5.59 4.02
CA SER A 68 -9.60 4.76 4.74
C SER A 68 -10.23 3.49 5.35
N CYS A 69 -11.41 3.61 5.95
CA CYS A 69 -12.17 2.47 6.50
C CYS A 69 -12.65 1.56 5.37
N TYR A 70 -13.23 2.12 4.32
CA TYR A 70 -13.70 1.38 3.15
C TYR A 70 -12.58 0.53 2.51
N ASN A 71 -11.43 1.14 2.22
CA ASN A 71 -10.29 0.40 1.65
C ASN A 71 -9.78 -0.67 2.61
N ARG A 72 -9.76 -0.40 3.92
CA ARG A 72 -9.35 -1.40 4.91
C ARG A 72 -10.26 -2.62 4.87
N TYR A 73 -11.58 -2.44 4.88
CA TYR A 73 -12.52 -3.55 4.80
C TYR A 73 -12.42 -4.28 3.45
N ARG A 74 -12.38 -3.55 2.34
CA ARG A 74 -12.20 -4.13 1.01
C ARG A 74 -10.95 -5.02 0.94
N ASP A 75 -9.83 -4.53 1.44
CA ASP A 75 -8.56 -5.22 1.31
C ASP A 75 -8.39 -6.35 2.34
N ARG A 76 -8.92 -6.19 3.58
CA ARG A 76 -8.71 -7.13 4.71
C ARG A 76 -9.92 -7.98 5.09
N GLY A 77 -11.13 -7.55 4.75
CA GLY A 77 -12.40 -8.15 5.18
C GLY A 77 -12.81 -7.79 6.60
N SER A 78 -12.13 -6.85 7.24
CA SER A 78 -12.43 -6.41 8.59
C SER A 78 -12.08 -4.92 8.75
N LEU A 79 -12.98 -4.18 9.41
CA LEU A 79 -12.75 -2.77 9.78
C LEU A 79 -11.93 -2.66 11.06
N GLU A 80 -11.96 -3.71 11.89
CA GLU A 80 -11.15 -3.78 13.09
C GLU A 80 -9.71 -3.55 12.69
N ARG A 81 -9.10 -2.57 13.35
CA ARG A 81 -7.66 -2.60 13.40
C ARG A 81 -7.33 -3.87 14.15
N LEU A 82 -6.86 -4.85 13.38
CA LEU A 82 -5.71 -5.61 13.81
C LEU A 82 -4.68 -4.54 14.22
N THR A 83 -4.69 -4.17 15.50
CA THR A 83 -3.57 -3.61 16.26
C THR A 83 -2.85 -4.78 16.92
N PRO A 84 -2.30 -5.76 16.18
CA PRO A 84 -1.48 -6.80 16.81
C PRO A 84 -0.16 -6.19 17.31
N PHE A 85 0.14 -4.94 16.93
CA PHE A 85 1.39 -4.26 17.22
C PHE A 85 1.40 -3.45 18.52
N ARG A 86 0.36 -3.51 19.36
CA ARG A 86 0.30 -2.71 20.61
C ARG A 86 -0.15 -3.50 21.83
N MET A 87 0.08 -4.80 21.90
CA MET A 87 0.36 -5.35 23.22
C MET A 87 1.81 -4.96 23.56
N PRO A 88 2.05 -4.20 24.64
CA PRO A 88 3.40 -3.88 25.05
C PRO A 88 4.10 -5.18 25.47
N LEU A 89 4.76 -5.82 24.52
CA LEU A 89 5.69 -6.91 24.82
C LEU A 89 6.82 -6.34 25.67
N GLY A 90 7.11 -7.03 26.77
CA GLY A 90 8.26 -6.73 27.62
C GLY A 90 9.54 -6.71 26.78
N LYS A 91 10.57 -6.01 27.23
CA LYS A 91 11.84 -5.91 26.47
C LYS A 91 12.40 -7.32 26.14
N ASP A 92 12.16 -8.26 27.04
CA ASP A 92 12.66 -9.64 26.96
C ASP A 92 11.77 -10.55 26.07
N GLU A 93 10.53 -10.14 25.80
CA GLU A 93 9.62 -10.82 24.87
C GLU A 93 9.80 -10.35 23.41
N ARG A 94 10.70 -9.40 23.15
CA ARG A 94 10.94 -8.81 21.81
C ARG A 94 11.99 -9.59 21.01
N VAL A 95 11.83 -10.90 20.97
CA VAL A 95 12.66 -11.79 20.15
C VAL A 95 11.73 -12.60 19.27
N CYS A 96 12.07 -12.71 17.99
CA CYS A 96 11.31 -13.58 17.09
C CYS A 96 11.54 -15.05 17.49
N THR A 97 10.51 -15.76 17.95
CA THR A 97 10.61 -17.16 18.39
C THR A 97 10.62 -18.16 17.22
N PHE A 98 10.52 -17.67 15.97
CA PHE A 98 10.62 -18.51 14.79
C PHE A 98 12.09 -18.87 14.51
N LYS A 99 12.41 -20.17 14.54
CA LYS A 99 13.80 -20.68 14.51
C LYS A 99 14.61 -20.22 13.30
N ASP A 100 13.99 -20.05 12.12
CA ASP A 100 14.70 -19.68 10.88
C ASP A 100 14.63 -18.17 10.55
N CYS A 101 14.46 -17.32 11.58
CA CYS A 101 14.42 -15.88 11.43
C CYS A 101 15.83 -15.26 11.42
N ASP A 102 16.28 -14.76 10.27
CA ASP A 102 17.60 -14.07 10.13
C ASP A 102 17.71 -12.75 10.92
N HIS A 103 16.59 -12.27 11.48
CA HIS A 103 16.47 -10.95 12.10
C HIS A 103 15.68 -11.03 13.42
N SER A 104 16.03 -11.98 14.29
CA SER A 104 15.34 -12.17 15.57
C SER A 104 15.34 -10.91 16.44
N ASP A 105 16.44 -10.13 16.43
CA ASP A 105 16.67 -9.07 17.44
C ASP A 105 16.76 -7.66 16.85
N ARG A 106 16.90 -7.52 15.52
CA ARG A 106 17.10 -6.21 14.85
C ARG A 106 15.81 -5.49 14.48
N VAL A 107 14.65 -6.10 14.71
CA VAL A 107 13.36 -5.58 14.25
C VAL A 107 12.66 -4.82 15.37
N THR A 108 12.08 -3.66 15.09
CA THR A 108 11.42 -2.81 16.10
C THR A 108 9.95 -3.20 16.37
N LYS A 109 9.45 -4.23 15.70
CA LYS A 109 8.03 -4.59 15.69
C LYS A 109 7.86 -6.10 15.74
N PHE A 110 7.19 -6.54 16.80
CA PHE A 110 6.87 -7.93 17.09
C PHE A 110 5.36 -8.10 17.26
N VAL A 111 4.89 -9.31 17.01
CA VAL A 111 3.49 -9.71 17.15
C VAL A 111 3.45 -11.05 17.89
N LYS A 112 2.81 -11.07 19.06
CA LYS A 112 2.49 -12.32 19.76
C LYS A 112 1.21 -12.88 19.17
N ILE A 113 1.27 -14.12 18.69
CA ILE A 113 0.14 -14.81 18.08
C ILE A 113 -0.70 -15.42 19.22
N SER A 114 -1.89 -14.90 19.44
CA SER A 114 -2.83 -15.48 20.42
C SER A 114 -3.46 -16.77 19.86
N PRO A 115 -3.99 -17.66 20.73
CA PRO A 115 -4.69 -18.88 20.30
C PRO A 115 -5.85 -18.62 19.33
N ASN A 116 -6.50 -17.46 19.47
CA ASN A 116 -7.63 -17.03 18.65
C ASN A 116 -7.21 -15.99 17.59
N HIS A 117 -5.93 -15.93 17.24
CA HIS A 117 -5.45 -14.95 16.26
C HIS A 117 -5.93 -15.33 14.86
N ASP A 118 -6.95 -14.62 14.37
CA ASP A 118 -7.38 -14.69 12.97
C ASP A 118 -6.88 -13.46 12.22
N ALA A 119 -6.07 -13.70 11.18
CA ALA A 119 -5.69 -12.68 10.24
C ALA A 119 -5.76 -13.23 8.82
N ALA A 120 -6.61 -12.57 8.01
CA ALA A 120 -6.83 -12.85 6.60
C ALA A 120 -7.31 -14.28 6.28
N GLY A 121 -8.10 -14.89 7.17
CA GLY A 121 -8.69 -16.21 6.95
C GLY A 121 -7.66 -17.34 6.84
N ARG A 122 -6.48 -17.14 7.46
CA ARG A 122 -5.45 -18.18 7.56
C ARG A 122 -5.51 -18.84 8.92
N ASN A 123 -5.18 -20.12 8.96
CA ASN A 123 -5.04 -20.83 10.21
C ASN A 123 -3.69 -20.48 10.88
N TRP A 124 -3.74 -19.84 12.04
CA TRP A 124 -2.56 -19.47 12.84
C TRP A 124 -2.32 -20.41 14.03
N SER A 125 -3.11 -21.48 14.19
CA SER A 125 -3.05 -22.36 15.36
C SER A 125 -1.66 -22.96 15.59
N GLN A 126 -0.93 -23.28 14.52
CA GLN A 126 0.45 -23.81 14.56
C GLN A 126 1.47 -22.79 15.11
N LEU A 127 1.14 -21.50 15.08
CA LEU A 127 1.99 -20.42 15.54
C LEU A 127 1.46 -19.81 16.84
N SER A 128 0.41 -20.37 17.44
CA SER A 128 -0.15 -19.91 18.72
C SER A 128 0.93 -19.90 19.81
N GLY A 129 1.02 -18.78 20.54
CA GLY A 129 2.02 -18.54 21.58
C GLY A 129 3.37 -18.02 21.06
N GLN A 130 3.63 -18.07 19.75
CA GLN A 130 4.88 -17.57 19.18
C GLN A 130 4.88 -16.04 19.06
N VAL A 131 6.08 -15.45 19.15
CA VAL A 131 6.33 -14.04 18.86
C VAL A 131 7.02 -13.95 17.50
N LEU A 132 6.37 -13.30 16.54
CA LEU A 132 6.92 -13.12 15.19
C LEU A 132 7.36 -11.67 14.99
N CYS A 133 8.56 -11.48 14.42
CA CYS A 133 8.93 -10.18 13.89
C CYS A 133 8.02 -9.81 12.71
N LYS A 134 7.89 -8.52 12.41
CA LYS A 134 7.03 -8.04 11.32
C LYS A 134 7.30 -8.74 9.98
N SER A 135 8.54 -9.04 9.65
CA SER A 135 8.91 -9.70 8.40
C SER A 135 8.40 -11.15 8.32
N CYS A 136 8.52 -11.92 9.41
CA CYS A 136 7.99 -13.28 9.50
C CYS A 136 6.46 -13.27 9.48
N TYR A 137 5.83 -12.38 10.25
CA TYR A 137 4.37 -12.21 10.22
C TYR A 137 3.85 -11.90 8.81
N ASP A 138 4.44 -10.91 8.13
CA ASP A 138 4.04 -10.51 6.77
C ASP A 138 4.29 -11.66 5.76
N ARG A 139 5.34 -12.48 5.97
CA ARG A 139 5.63 -13.67 5.14
C ARG A 139 4.55 -14.73 5.30
N PHE A 140 4.18 -15.09 6.53
CA PHE A 140 3.12 -16.06 6.79
C PHE A 140 1.76 -15.55 6.28
N LEU A 141 1.44 -14.28 6.52
CA LEU A 141 0.22 -13.66 6.02
C LEU A 141 0.11 -13.73 4.48
N LYS A 142 1.22 -13.58 3.76
CA LYS A 142 1.25 -13.64 2.29
C LYS A 142 1.32 -15.05 1.72
N ARG A 143 2.07 -15.96 2.35
CA ARG A 143 2.37 -17.29 1.80
C ARG A 143 1.58 -18.42 2.46
N GLY A 144 1.20 -18.26 3.72
CA GLY A 144 0.58 -19.30 4.55
C GLY A 144 1.56 -20.28 5.16
N THR A 145 2.85 -20.04 4.96
CA THR A 145 3.95 -20.81 5.55
C THR A 145 5.14 -19.86 5.81
N LEU A 146 5.91 -20.16 6.85
CA LEU A 146 7.15 -19.47 7.16
C LEU A 146 8.37 -20.12 6.49
N GLU A 147 8.22 -21.36 6.00
CA GLU A 147 9.28 -22.12 5.34
C GLU A 147 9.81 -21.37 4.11
N ARG A 148 11.14 -21.40 3.95
CA ARG A 148 11.76 -20.93 2.71
C ARG A 148 11.44 -21.95 1.62
N SER A 149 10.90 -21.47 0.50
CA SER A 149 10.80 -22.26 -0.72
C SER A 149 12.22 -22.66 -1.13
N THR A 150 12.64 -23.88 -0.80
CA THR A 150 13.97 -24.44 -1.10
C THR A 150 14.17 -24.72 -2.60
N THR A 151 13.14 -24.53 -3.41
CA THR A 151 13.10 -24.83 -4.86
C THR A 151 13.87 -23.85 -5.77
N ARG A 152 14.93 -23.18 -5.30
CA ARG A 152 15.69 -22.28 -6.19
C ARG A 152 17.20 -22.47 -6.28
N ASN A 153 17.81 -23.51 -5.71
CA ASN A 153 19.26 -23.72 -5.90
C ASN A 153 19.77 -25.16 -5.66
N SER A 154 19.04 -26.19 -6.07
CA SER A 154 19.64 -27.52 -6.28
C SER A 154 19.98 -27.71 -7.76
N ARG A 155 21.05 -27.03 -8.19
CA ARG A 155 21.80 -27.44 -9.39
C ARG A 155 22.65 -28.64 -8.96
N VAL A 156 22.50 -29.71 -9.71
CA VAL A 156 23.01 -31.06 -9.51
C VAL A 156 24.52 -31.07 -9.25
N GLU A 157 24.93 -31.65 -8.11
CA GLU A 157 26.16 -32.43 -8.02
C GLU A 157 25.79 -33.82 -7.49
N GLY A 158 26.26 -34.84 -8.21
CA GLY A 158 25.86 -36.23 -8.06
C GLY A 158 26.44 -36.88 -6.80
N GLY A 159 25.63 -37.73 -6.17
CA GLY A 159 26.02 -38.62 -5.09
C GLY A 159 25.04 -39.79 -5.00
N VAL A 160 25.60 -41.00 -5.07
CA VAL A 160 24.98 -42.34 -5.16
C VAL A 160 24.00 -42.64 -4.01
N PRO A 161 22.89 -43.39 -4.25
CA PRO A 161 21.83 -43.57 -3.25
C PRO A 161 22.19 -44.61 -2.18
N LYS A 162 22.01 -44.23 -0.91
CA LYS A 162 22.05 -45.15 0.23
C LYS A 162 20.63 -45.65 0.53
N VAL A 163 20.43 -46.93 0.30
CA VAL A 163 19.23 -47.71 0.63
C VAL A 163 18.90 -47.56 2.11
N ARG A 164 17.65 -47.19 2.45
CA ARG A 164 17.14 -47.24 3.82
C ARG A 164 15.86 -48.05 3.84
N VAL A 165 15.92 -49.09 4.67
CA VAL A 165 14.93 -50.13 4.93
C VAL A 165 13.66 -49.51 5.53
N VAL A 166 12.52 -49.94 5.00
CA VAL A 166 11.17 -49.65 5.49
C VAL A 166 10.85 -50.62 6.62
N SER A 167 10.30 -50.11 7.72
CA SER A 167 9.72 -50.92 8.79
C SER A 167 8.27 -50.51 8.95
N GLU A 168 7.37 -51.40 8.55
CA GLU A 168 5.93 -51.28 8.71
C GLU A 168 5.52 -51.64 10.15
N THR A 169 4.53 -50.93 10.69
CA THR A 169 3.67 -51.49 11.74
C THR A 169 2.28 -50.84 11.65
N PRO A 170 1.19 -51.62 11.58
CA PRO A 170 -0.16 -51.09 11.36
C PRO A 170 -0.89 -50.87 12.69
N ARG A 171 -1.84 -49.92 12.74
CA ARG A 171 -2.88 -49.82 13.78
C ARG A 171 -4.05 -48.93 13.31
N PRO A 172 -5.25 -49.03 13.93
CA PRO A 172 -6.43 -49.46 13.21
C PRO A 172 -7.47 -48.35 13.01
N SER A 173 -8.35 -48.63 12.06
CA SER A 173 -9.58 -47.94 11.72
C SER A 173 -10.65 -47.98 12.82
N SER A 174 -11.32 -46.84 13.06
CA SER A 174 -12.78 -46.79 13.22
C SER A 174 -13.35 -45.38 13.00
N PRO A 175 -14.59 -45.25 12.48
CA PRO A 175 -15.14 -44.01 11.97
C PRO A 175 -16.15 -43.36 12.93
N ARG A 176 -16.36 -42.04 12.81
CA ARG A 176 -17.67 -41.38 13.04
C ARG A 176 -17.71 -39.95 12.48
N PRO A 177 -18.91 -39.42 12.17
CA PRO A 177 -19.13 -38.46 11.10
C PRO A 177 -19.10 -37.00 11.57
N ARG A 178 -18.82 -36.08 10.65
CA ARG A 178 -19.26 -34.69 10.80
C ARG A 178 -19.57 -34.03 9.45
N VAL A 179 -20.82 -33.63 9.35
CA VAL A 179 -21.40 -32.72 8.36
C VAL A 179 -20.87 -31.31 8.65
N SER A 180 -20.27 -30.64 7.66
CA SER A 180 -20.32 -29.18 7.47
C SER A 180 -19.60 -28.80 6.17
N GLY A 181 -20.34 -28.13 5.27
CA GLY A 181 -19.94 -27.82 3.90
C GLY A 181 -18.77 -26.83 3.82
N THR A 182 -17.63 -27.34 3.38
CA THR A 182 -16.64 -26.64 2.56
C THR A 182 -16.48 -27.45 1.28
N PRO A 183 -16.38 -26.84 0.08
CA PRO A 183 -16.22 -27.63 -1.13
C PRO A 183 -14.95 -28.46 -0.98
N ALA A 184 -15.13 -29.78 -1.06
CA ALA A 184 -14.08 -30.75 -0.92
C ALA A 184 -12.96 -30.41 -1.91
N LYS A 185 -11.71 -30.43 -1.43
CA LYS A 185 -10.57 -30.57 -2.34
C LYS A 185 -10.63 -32.01 -2.84
N ASP A 186 -11.36 -32.22 -3.94
CA ASP A 186 -11.31 -33.50 -4.62
C ASP A 186 -9.86 -33.75 -5.04
N VAL A 187 -9.31 -34.79 -4.44
CA VAL A 187 -7.98 -35.30 -4.75
C VAL A 187 -8.09 -35.82 -6.18
N ILE A 188 -7.64 -35.00 -7.14
CA ILE A 188 -7.50 -35.41 -8.53
C ILE A 188 -6.56 -36.61 -8.53
N ASP A 189 -7.07 -37.74 -9.01
CA ASP A 189 -6.32 -38.98 -9.19
C ASP A 189 -4.97 -38.69 -9.87
N GLU A 190 -3.91 -39.30 -9.36
CA GLU A 190 -2.53 -38.91 -9.66
C GLU A 190 -2.18 -39.12 -11.16
N GLY A 191 -2.92 -40.01 -11.84
CA GLY A 191 -2.88 -40.20 -13.29
C GLY A 191 -3.53 -39.10 -14.14
N SER A 192 -4.34 -38.20 -13.55
CA SER A 192 -5.04 -37.12 -14.26
C SER A 192 -4.43 -35.72 -14.09
N ARG A 193 -3.18 -35.63 -13.59
CA ARG A 193 -2.45 -34.35 -13.37
C ARG A 193 -1.85 -33.77 -14.66
N ARG A 194 -2.66 -33.58 -15.69
CA ARG A 194 -2.27 -32.90 -16.93
C ARG A 194 -3.25 -31.78 -17.26
N CYS A 195 -2.72 -30.64 -17.67
CA CYS A 195 -3.52 -29.52 -18.15
C CYS A 195 -4.19 -29.92 -19.48
N SER A 196 -5.52 -29.94 -19.51
CA SER A 196 -6.34 -30.25 -20.69
C SER A 196 -6.27 -29.18 -21.78
N PHE A 197 -5.79 -27.97 -21.46
CA PHE A 197 -5.56 -26.94 -22.48
C PHE A 197 -4.43 -27.32 -23.43
N GLU A 198 -4.77 -27.58 -24.69
CA GLU A 198 -3.89 -28.09 -25.76
C GLU A 198 -2.62 -27.24 -25.94
N ASN A 199 -2.72 -25.92 -25.77
CA ASN A 199 -1.61 -24.98 -25.93
C ASN A 199 -0.88 -24.63 -24.62
N CYS A 200 -1.01 -25.45 -23.59
CA CYS A 200 -0.29 -25.26 -22.33
C CYS A 200 1.22 -25.51 -22.51
N ALA A 201 2.06 -24.55 -22.07
CA ALA A 201 3.52 -24.65 -22.25
C ALA A 201 4.17 -25.81 -21.47
N SER A 202 3.59 -26.18 -20.33
CA SER A 202 4.07 -27.28 -19.49
C SER A 202 2.86 -27.99 -18.88
N PRO A 203 2.18 -28.88 -19.63
CA PRO A 203 0.90 -29.45 -19.20
C PRO A 203 1.03 -30.35 -17.96
N SER A 204 2.20 -30.91 -17.68
CA SER A 204 2.41 -31.85 -16.56
C SER A 204 3.29 -31.30 -15.42
N GLN A 205 3.92 -30.13 -15.56
CA GLN A 205 4.91 -29.62 -14.59
C GLN A 205 4.31 -28.72 -13.49
N SER A 206 2.99 -28.56 -13.46
CA SER A 206 2.36 -27.71 -12.45
C SER A 206 2.22 -28.46 -11.14
N SER A 207 2.58 -27.83 -10.03
CA SER A 207 2.33 -28.38 -8.69
C SER A 207 0.85 -28.36 -8.29
N ARG A 208 0.00 -27.68 -9.07
CA ARG A 208 -1.43 -27.53 -8.81
C ARG A 208 -2.23 -27.57 -10.11
N PHE A 209 -3.31 -28.33 -10.07
CA PHE A 209 -4.30 -28.42 -11.12
C PHE A 209 -5.67 -28.09 -10.53
N VAL A 210 -6.52 -27.48 -11.35
CA VAL A 210 -7.87 -27.08 -10.97
C VAL A 210 -8.82 -27.68 -12.00
N LYS A 211 -9.70 -28.56 -11.56
CA LYS A 211 -10.82 -29.05 -12.36
C LYS A 211 -11.88 -27.96 -12.40
N ILE A 212 -12.35 -27.60 -13.59
CA ILE A 212 -13.41 -26.62 -13.76
C ILE A 212 -14.73 -27.35 -13.71
N GLU A 213 -15.49 -27.12 -12.66
CA GLU A 213 -16.83 -27.67 -12.49
C GLU A 213 -17.89 -26.75 -13.09
N ASP A 214 -19.07 -27.31 -13.36
CA ASP A 214 -20.22 -26.52 -13.78
C ASP A 214 -20.57 -25.49 -12.71
N GLY A 215 -20.90 -24.28 -13.14
CA GLY A 215 -21.17 -23.15 -12.24
C GLY A 215 -19.93 -22.49 -11.61
N CYS A 216 -18.70 -22.80 -12.03
CA CYS A 216 -17.50 -22.12 -11.54
C CYS A 216 -17.55 -20.60 -11.86
N LYS A 217 -17.55 -19.74 -10.83
CA LYS A 217 -17.62 -18.26 -10.95
C LYS A 217 -16.32 -17.56 -10.58
N ALA A 218 -15.17 -18.21 -10.76
CA ALA A 218 -13.89 -17.62 -10.42
C ALA A 218 -13.59 -16.37 -11.26
N GLY A 219 -13.25 -15.26 -10.59
CA GLY A 219 -12.89 -14.01 -11.27
C GLY A 219 -14.03 -13.29 -11.99
N GLY A 220 -15.30 -13.67 -11.77
CA GLY A 220 -16.46 -13.02 -12.37
C GLY A 220 -16.57 -13.19 -13.89
N ARG A 221 -15.99 -14.27 -14.44
CA ARG A 221 -16.03 -14.61 -15.86
C ARG A 221 -16.88 -15.86 -16.09
N ASP A 222 -17.29 -16.05 -17.34
CA ASP A 222 -17.96 -17.26 -17.78
C ASP A 222 -16.93 -18.37 -18.02
N TRP A 223 -17.14 -19.53 -17.38
CA TRP A 223 -16.31 -20.72 -17.48
C TRP A 223 -17.02 -21.86 -18.22
N SER A 224 -18.23 -21.64 -18.74
CA SER A 224 -19.07 -22.63 -19.42
C SER A 224 -18.30 -23.45 -20.47
N GLN A 225 -17.48 -22.79 -21.30
CA GLN A 225 -16.66 -23.44 -22.34
C GLN A 225 -15.52 -24.30 -21.82
N LEU A 226 -15.19 -24.20 -20.54
CA LEU A 226 -14.09 -24.91 -19.89
C LEU A 226 -14.58 -25.92 -18.86
N VAL A 227 -15.89 -26.08 -18.67
CA VAL A 227 -16.46 -27.08 -17.75
C VAL A 227 -15.98 -28.48 -18.13
N GLY A 228 -15.53 -29.24 -17.14
CA GLY A 228 -14.91 -30.56 -17.31
C GLY A 228 -13.41 -30.54 -17.60
N SER A 229 -12.82 -29.40 -17.96
CA SER A 229 -11.38 -29.29 -18.20
C SER A 229 -10.57 -29.23 -16.91
N VAL A 230 -9.34 -29.75 -16.96
CA VAL A 230 -8.35 -29.62 -15.87
C VAL A 230 -7.31 -28.60 -16.31
N LEU A 231 -7.18 -27.49 -15.59
CA LEU A 231 -6.20 -26.45 -15.91
C LEU A 231 -5.05 -26.46 -14.91
N CYS A 232 -3.81 -26.34 -15.41
CA CYS A 232 -2.70 -26.01 -14.53
C CYS A 232 -2.93 -24.61 -13.90
N HIS A 233 -2.33 -24.37 -12.74
CA HIS A 233 -2.51 -23.11 -12.01
C HIS A 233 -2.19 -21.86 -12.86
N SER A 234 -1.20 -21.96 -13.76
CA SER A 234 -0.83 -20.88 -14.68
C SER A 234 -1.93 -20.59 -15.72
N CYS A 235 -2.53 -21.64 -16.30
CA CYS A 235 -3.64 -21.51 -17.26
C CYS A 235 -4.91 -21.00 -16.56
N TYR A 236 -5.23 -21.56 -15.39
CA TYR A 236 -6.35 -21.11 -14.55
C TYR A 236 -6.26 -19.62 -14.22
N ASN A 237 -5.11 -19.16 -13.71
CA ASN A 237 -4.91 -17.75 -13.38
C ASN A 237 -5.00 -16.88 -14.65
N ARG A 238 -4.42 -17.32 -15.77
CA ARG A 238 -4.51 -16.57 -17.03
C ARG A 238 -5.96 -16.37 -17.44
N TYR A 239 -6.77 -17.43 -17.46
CA TYR A 239 -8.17 -17.32 -17.84
C TYR A 239 -8.95 -16.45 -16.84
N SER A 240 -8.74 -16.63 -15.54
CA SER A 240 -9.36 -15.81 -14.50
C SER A 240 -9.06 -14.32 -14.68
N TYR A 241 -7.81 -13.96 -14.98
CA TYR A 241 -7.41 -12.55 -15.16
C TYR A 241 -7.75 -11.96 -16.53
N SER A 242 -7.62 -12.73 -17.62
CA SER A 242 -7.72 -12.22 -19.00
C SER A 242 -8.98 -12.64 -19.75
N GLY A 243 -9.60 -13.76 -19.35
CA GLY A 243 -10.76 -14.38 -20.01
C GLY A 243 -10.43 -15.18 -21.26
N MET A 244 -9.14 -15.36 -21.55
CA MET A 244 -8.70 -16.15 -22.70
C MET A 244 -7.53 -17.05 -22.26
N LEU A 245 -7.59 -18.33 -22.60
CA LEU A 245 -6.50 -19.29 -22.33
C LEU A 245 -5.39 -19.17 -23.37
N GLU A 246 -5.77 -18.81 -24.60
CA GLU A 246 -4.84 -18.49 -25.66
C GLU A 246 -3.85 -17.45 -25.15
N ARG A 247 -2.60 -17.90 -24.99
CA ARG A 247 -1.47 -16.99 -25.11
C ARG A 247 -1.68 -16.40 -26.49
N SER A 248 -1.89 -15.09 -26.64
CA SER A 248 -1.98 -14.43 -27.95
C SER A 248 -0.79 -14.89 -28.81
N ARG A 249 -1.00 -15.98 -29.55
CA ARG A 249 0.01 -16.75 -30.28
C ARG A 249 0.00 -16.37 -31.75
N LYS A 250 -0.88 -15.44 -32.14
CA LYS A 250 -0.47 -14.40 -33.07
C LYS A 250 0.56 -13.50 -32.38
N ARG A 251 1.77 -14.05 -32.17
CA ARG A 251 2.95 -13.25 -32.49
C ARG A 251 2.70 -12.85 -33.95
N PRO A 252 2.51 -11.56 -34.29
CA PRO A 252 2.65 -11.18 -35.69
C PRO A 252 3.97 -11.80 -36.17
N ALA A 253 3.93 -12.43 -37.34
CA ALA A 253 5.06 -13.11 -37.94
C ALA A 253 6.33 -12.31 -37.66
N GLU A 254 7.33 -12.97 -37.10
CA GLU A 254 8.63 -12.38 -36.87
C GLU A 254 9.19 -12.04 -38.25
N ASP A 255 8.95 -10.81 -38.72
CA ASP A 255 9.71 -10.21 -39.82
C ASP A 255 11.17 -10.41 -39.43
N SER A 256 11.96 -10.90 -40.37
CA SER A 256 13.21 -11.64 -40.21
C SER A 256 14.36 -10.89 -39.51
N ASN A 257 14.08 -9.72 -38.93
CA ASN A 257 14.98 -8.95 -38.08
C ASN A 257 14.48 -8.72 -36.63
N GLY A 258 13.35 -9.32 -36.22
CA GLY A 258 12.97 -9.72 -34.85
C GLY A 258 12.88 -8.67 -33.73
N LEU A 259 13.32 -7.43 -33.93
CA LEU A 259 13.29 -6.38 -32.93
C LEU A 259 11.90 -5.75 -32.90
N ARG A 260 11.10 -6.19 -31.92
CA ARG A 260 9.83 -5.55 -31.59
C ARG A 260 10.12 -4.09 -31.26
N LYS A 261 9.58 -3.18 -32.06
CA LYS A 261 9.64 -1.74 -31.83
C LYS A 261 8.28 -1.18 -31.48
N CYS A 262 8.27 -0.09 -30.71
CA CYS A 262 7.06 0.67 -30.47
C CYS A 262 6.55 1.26 -31.79
N THR A 263 5.33 0.91 -32.22
CA THR A 263 4.74 1.44 -33.46
C THR A 263 4.12 2.83 -33.28
N TYR A 264 4.10 3.35 -32.05
CA TYR A 264 3.72 4.74 -31.82
C TYR A 264 4.80 5.67 -32.37
N THR A 265 4.46 6.39 -33.45
CA THR A 265 5.37 7.23 -34.24
C THR A 265 6.11 8.29 -33.42
N GLU A 266 5.53 8.74 -32.32
CA GLU A 266 6.14 9.73 -31.43
C GLU A 266 6.86 9.14 -30.21
N CYS A 267 7.11 7.83 -30.18
CA CYS A 267 7.88 7.21 -29.11
C CYS A 267 9.34 7.70 -29.15
N PRO A 268 9.90 8.25 -28.05
CA PRO A 268 11.27 8.77 -28.07
C PRO A 268 12.35 7.68 -28.06
N ALA A 269 11.97 6.43 -27.78
CA ALA A 269 12.89 5.31 -27.75
C ALA A 269 12.11 4.03 -28.14
N PRO A 270 11.77 3.88 -29.43
CA PRO A 270 10.88 2.82 -29.89
C PRO A 270 11.49 1.43 -29.70
N ASP A 271 12.83 1.32 -29.69
CA ASP A 271 13.56 0.06 -29.58
C ASP A 271 14.10 -0.23 -28.16
N ASN A 272 14.09 0.78 -27.28
CA ASN A 272 14.68 0.68 -25.93
C ASN A 272 13.64 0.26 -24.87
N SER A 273 13.01 -0.89 -25.08
CA SER A 273 12.11 -1.47 -24.09
C SER A 273 12.33 -2.95 -23.92
N THR A 274 12.33 -3.40 -22.66
CA THR A 274 12.38 -4.83 -22.32
C THR A 274 11.04 -5.52 -22.54
N GLN A 275 9.94 -4.77 -22.72
CA GLN A 275 8.61 -5.31 -22.86
C GLN A 275 7.75 -4.47 -23.81
N TYR A 276 7.06 -5.16 -24.70
CA TYR A 276 6.13 -4.60 -25.68
C TYR A 276 4.74 -5.20 -25.51
N HIS A 277 3.71 -4.37 -25.68
CA HIS A 277 2.31 -4.73 -25.53
C HIS A 277 1.59 -4.47 -26.85
N PHE A 278 1.05 -5.52 -27.46
CA PHE A 278 0.17 -5.38 -28.61
C PHE A 278 -1.25 -5.06 -28.13
N ILE A 279 -1.83 -3.98 -28.63
CA ILE A 279 -3.14 -3.52 -28.21
C ILE A 279 -4.21 -4.11 -29.12
N HIS A 280 -4.99 -5.03 -28.59
CA HIS A 280 -6.18 -5.53 -29.29
C HIS A 280 -7.34 -4.52 -29.17
N ALA A 281 -8.26 -4.52 -30.13
CA ALA A 281 -9.49 -3.73 -30.09
C ALA A 281 -10.35 -4.01 -28.83
N SER A 282 -10.23 -5.21 -28.26
CA SER A 282 -10.91 -5.62 -27.03
C SER A 282 -10.16 -5.29 -25.73
N CYS A 283 -9.04 -4.56 -25.78
CA CYS A 283 -8.26 -4.24 -24.59
C CYS A 283 -9.04 -3.32 -23.64
N LYS A 284 -9.30 -3.78 -22.40
CA LYS A 284 -10.01 -3.02 -21.35
C LYS A 284 -9.09 -2.59 -20.19
N ALA A 285 -7.79 -2.48 -20.44
CA ALA A 285 -6.84 -2.19 -19.36
C ALA A 285 -7.03 -0.78 -18.78
N GLY A 286 -7.22 -0.66 -17.47
CA GLY A 286 -7.24 0.64 -16.78
C GLY A 286 -8.49 1.50 -16.99
N ASN A 287 -9.63 0.91 -17.39
CA ASN A 287 -10.89 1.64 -17.62
C ASN A 287 -10.75 2.81 -18.61
N ARG A 288 -9.91 2.62 -19.64
CA ARG A 288 -9.74 3.57 -20.74
C ARG A 288 -10.23 2.95 -22.04
N ASP A 289 -10.62 3.82 -22.96
CA ASP A 289 -10.88 3.43 -24.33
C ASP A 289 -9.56 3.28 -25.09
N TRP A 290 -9.31 2.10 -25.63
CA TRP A 290 -8.09 1.75 -26.38
C TRP A 290 -8.32 1.72 -27.90
N THR A 291 -9.52 2.04 -28.38
CA THR A 291 -9.88 2.02 -29.81
C THR A 291 -8.90 2.83 -30.66
N SER A 292 -8.50 4.01 -30.21
CA SER A 292 -7.57 4.92 -30.92
C SER A 292 -6.14 4.36 -31.10
N VAL A 293 -5.78 3.33 -30.34
CA VAL A 293 -4.45 2.70 -30.36
C VAL A 293 -4.54 1.20 -30.62
N ALA A 294 -5.71 0.70 -31.02
CA ALA A 294 -5.91 -0.70 -31.38
C ALA A 294 -5.08 -1.04 -32.63
N GLY A 295 -4.43 -2.21 -32.61
CA GLY A 295 -3.48 -2.65 -33.63
C GLY A 295 -2.05 -2.13 -33.43
N MET A 296 -1.81 -1.22 -32.49
CA MET A 296 -0.46 -0.73 -32.21
C MET A 296 0.32 -1.66 -31.26
N THR A 297 1.65 -1.73 -31.44
CA THR A 297 2.57 -2.30 -30.46
C THR A 297 3.19 -1.18 -29.65
N LEU A 298 2.89 -1.10 -28.36
CA LEU A 298 3.40 -0.07 -27.46
C LEU A 298 4.53 -0.62 -26.59
N CYS A 299 5.63 0.13 -26.46
CA CYS A 299 6.62 -0.15 -25.42
C CYS A 299 6.00 0.03 -24.03
N ASN A 300 6.61 -0.56 -22.99
CA ASN A 300 6.05 -0.53 -21.63
C ASN A 300 5.78 0.90 -21.11
N ALA A 301 6.61 1.87 -21.49
CA ALA A 301 6.44 3.28 -21.12
C ALA A 301 5.20 3.91 -21.78
N CYS A 302 5.02 3.71 -23.09
CA CYS A 302 3.86 4.21 -23.83
C CYS A 302 2.57 3.52 -23.37
N TYR A 303 2.60 2.20 -23.18
CA TYR A 303 1.47 1.45 -22.64
C TYR A 303 1.03 1.98 -21.27
N SER A 304 1.97 2.16 -20.34
CA SER A 304 1.68 2.70 -19.01
C SER A 304 1.15 4.14 -19.08
N GLN A 305 1.72 4.97 -19.96
CA GLN A 305 1.26 6.34 -20.16
C GLN A 305 -0.21 6.36 -20.62
N PHE A 306 -0.56 5.60 -21.67
CA PHE A 306 -1.92 5.55 -22.17
C PHE A 306 -2.89 4.97 -21.13
N ARG A 307 -2.49 3.89 -20.44
CA ARG A 307 -3.28 3.29 -19.36
C ARG A 307 -3.64 4.29 -18.27
N HIS A 308 -2.72 5.17 -17.89
CA HIS A 308 -2.96 6.14 -16.82
C HIS A 308 -3.62 7.43 -17.31
N LYS A 309 -3.16 7.98 -18.44
CA LYS A 309 -3.56 9.30 -18.94
C LYS A 309 -4.69 9.26 -19.98
N GLY A 310 -4.89 8.11 -20.64
CA GLY A 310 -5.83 7.96 -21.76
C GLY A 310 -5.33 8.57 -23.09
N VAL A 311 -4.12 9.14 -23.12
CA VAL A 311 -3.54 9.77 -24.30
C VAL A 311 -2.06 9.42 -24.44
N LEU A 312 -1.64 9.08 -25.66
CA LEU A 312 -0.24 8.78 -25.99
C LEU A 312 0.57 10.04 -26.30
N GLN A 313 -0.09 11.09 -26.81
CA GLN A 313 0.53 12.39 -27.04
C GLN A 313 1.23 12.84 -25.77
N ARG A 314 2.56 12.81 -25.83
CA ARG A 314 3.37 13.59 -24.91
C ARG A 314 3.18 15.01 -25.41
N SER A 315 2.61 15.88 -24.57
CA SER A 315 2.54 17.29 -24.89
C SER A 315 3.89 17.72 -25.47
N GLN A 316 3.91 18.51 -26.54
CA GLN A 316 5.16 19.00 -27.12
C GLN A 316 6.05 19.64 -26.02
N ALA A 317 5.45 20.20 -24.98
CA ALA A 317 6.09 20.65 -23.73
C ALA A 317 6.92 19.57 -22.97
N ALA A 318 6.62 18.28 -23.11
CA ALA A 318 7.40 17.18 -22.55
C ALA A 318 8.52 16.69 -23.49
N LYS A 319 8.36 16.89 -24.81
CA LYS A 319 9.39 16.63 -25.84
C LYS A 319 10.44 17.75 -25.85
N GLU A 320 9.99 18.99 -25.68
CA GLU A 320 10.81 20.11 -25.22
C GLU A 320 11.13 19.92 -23.74
N ARG A 321 11.88 18.86 -23.41
CA ARG A 321 12.75 18.90 -22.24
C ARG A 321 13.58 20.15 -22.41
N LEU A 322 13.17 21.20 -21.69
CA LEU A 322 13.74 22.54 -21.60
C LEU A 322 15.17 22.52 -22.16
N LYS A 323 15.34 23.01 -23.40
CA LYS A 323 16.66 23.29 -23.98
C LYS A 323 17.49 23.97 -22.87
N ASN A 324 18.78 23.66 -22.77
CA ASN A 324 19.61 23.91 -21.59
C ASN A 324 19.41 25.28 -20.88
N GLU A 325 19.06 26.32 -21.63
CA GLU A 325 18.69 27.67 -21.14
C GLU A 325 17.54 27.72 -20.13
N ALA A 326 16.62 26.75 -20.13
CA ALA A 326 15.48 26.72 -19.22
C ALA A 326 15.61 25.68 -18.10
N ARG A 327 16.81 25.16 -17.85
CA ARG A 327 17.15 24.27 -16.71
C ARG A 327 17.46 25.06 -15.43
N ARG A 328 16.67 26.10 -15.14
CA ARG A 328 16.72 26.78 -13.85
C ARG A 328 15.34 26.86 -13.22
N CYS A 329 15.27 26.67 -11.91
CA CYS A 329 14.07 26.92 -11.14
C CYS A 329 13.76 28.42 -11.20
N THR A 330 12.59 28.80 -11.70
CA THR A 330 12.13 30.20 -11.75
C THR A 330 11.47 30.65 -10.45
N TYR A 331 11.38 29.77 -9.45
CA TYR A 331 10.89 30.17 -8.13
C TYR A 331 11.96 30.99 -7.40
N GLU A 332 11.63 32.25 -7.10
CA GLU A 332 12.55 33.25 -6.54
C GLU A 332 13.22 32.83 -5.22
N HIS A 333 12.58 31.96 -4.42
CA HIS A 333 13.12 31.48 -3.15
C HIS A 333 13.65 30.03 -3.21
N CYS A 334 14.10 29.61 -4.39
CA CYS A 334 14.80 28.34 -4.55
C CYS A 334 16.29 28.51 -4.17
N ASP A 335 16.76 27.81 -3.13
CA ASP A 335 18.19 27.86 -2.73
C ASP A 335 19.15 27.35 -3.80
N ALA A 336 18.67 26.51 -4.72
CA ALA A 336 19.52 25.81 -5.67
C ALA A 336 18.80 25.70 -7.02
N PRO A 337 18.66 26.84 -7.75
CA PRO A 337 17.85 26.89 -8.94
C PRO A 337 18.42 26.08 -10.09
N THR A 338 19.73 25.81 -10.14
CA THR A 338 20.40 25.14 -11.27
C THR A 338 20.87 23.72 -10.98
N THR A 339 20.91 23.29 -9.72
CA THR A 339 21.53 22.01 -9.32
C THR A 339 20.63 20.79 -9.42
N SER A 340 19.35 20.98 -9.80
CA SER A 340 18.42 19.87 -9.85
C SER A 340 18.62 19.01 -11.09
N THR A 341 18.58 17.69 -10.92
CA THR A 341 18.63 16.73 -12.03
C THR A 341 17.40 16.81 -12.93
N ARG A 342 16.30 17.41 -12.43
CA ARG A 342 15.03 17.49 -13.14
C ARG A 342 14.32 18.81 -12.87
N PHE A 343 13.89 19.42 -13.96
CA PHE A 343 13.04 20.61 -13.98
C PHE A 343 11.68 20.25 -14.56
N VAL A 344 10.63 20.87 -14.03
CA VAL A 344 9.24 20.65 -14.43
C VAL A 344 8.62 22.01 -14.72
N ARG A 345 8.25 22.24 -15.98
CA ARG A 345 7.42 23.38 -16.35
C ARG A 345 5.97 23.09 -15.92
N ILE A 346 5.35 24.06 -15.28
CA ILE A 346 3.96 23.94 -14.83
C ILE A 346 3.06 24.41 -15.97
N ASP A 347 2.40 23.46 -16.61
CA ASP A 347 1.42 23.74 -17.65
C ASP A 347 0.14 24.36 -17.06
N PRO A 348 -0.62 25.16 -17.83
CA PRO A 348 -1.92 25.72 -17.40
C PRO A 348 -2.89 24.67 -16.87
N ASN A 349 -2.82 23.45 -17.41
CA ASN A 349 -3.70 22.34 -17.07
C ASN A 349 -3.08 21.33 -16.08
N CYS A 350 -2.05 21.73 -15.34
CA CYS A 350 -1.39 20.84 -14.38
C CYS A 350 -2.33 20.53 -13.20
N THR A 351 -2.76 19.27 -13.08
CA THR A 351 -3.66 18.79 -12.01
C THR A 351 -2.96 17.86 -11.01
N ALA A 352 -1.63 17.95 -10.92
CA ALA A 352 -0.85 17.03 -10.10
C ALA A 352 -1.16 17.17 -8.59
N GLY A 353 -1.48 16.07 -7.92
CA GLY A 353 -1.66 16.05 -6.46
C GLY A 353 -2.93 16.71 -5.92
N SER A 354 -3.94 16.95 -6.77
CA SER A 354 -5.20 17.60 -6.35
C SER A 354 -5.01 18.98 -5.72
N LYS A 355 -3.94 19.68 -6.11
CA LYS A 355 -3.65 21.07 -5.71
C LYS A 355 -3.94 22.01 -6.87
N ASP A 356 -4.25 23.25 -6.53
CA ASP A 356 -4.37 24.32 -7.50
C ASP A 356 -2.97 24.81 -7.88
N TRP A 357 -2.62 24.72 -9.17
CA TRP A 357 -1.33 25.15 -9.72
C TRP A 357 -1.42 26.50 -10.44
N SER A 358 -2.58 27.17 -10.41
CA SER A 358 -2.85 28.38 -11.21
C SER A 358 -1.83 29.49 -10.96
N SER A 359 -1.39 29.68 -9.70
CA SER A 359 -0.38 30.68 -9.33
C SER A 359 1.05 30.38 -9.80
N LEU A 360 1.30 29.16 -10.29
CA LEU A 360 2.62 28.71 -10.75
C LEU A 360 2.63 28.42 -12.25
N GLN A 361 1.55 28.70 -12.98
CA GLN A 361 1.47 28.46 -14.42
C GLN A 361 2.60 29.17 -15.15
N GLY A 362 3.25 28.45 -16.07
CA GLY A 362 4.40 28.95 -16.83
C GLY A 362 5.73 28.89 -16.08
N MET A 363 5.74 28.74 -14.75
CA MET A 363 6.98 28.60 -13.98
C MET A 363 7.67 27.25 -14.25
N VAL A 364 9.00 27.25 -14.10
CA VAL A 364 9.82 26.04 -14.11
C VAL A 364 10.28 25.77 -12.68
N LEU A 365 9.91 24.61 -12.13
CA LEU A 365 10.29 24.22 -10.78
C LEU A 365 11.35 23.12 -10.81
N CYS A 366 12.35 23.22 -9.95
CA CYS A 366 13.22 22.08 -9.65
C CYS A 366 12.43 20.94 -8.99
N HIS A 367 12.98 19.72 -9.00
CA HIS A 367 12.31 18.55 -8.44
C HIS A 367 11.87 18.76 -6.98
N THR A 368 12.71 19.41 -6.17
CA THR A 368 12.44 19.68 -4.75
C THR A 368 11.29 20.68 -4.55
N CYS A 369 11.27 21.77 -5.33
CA CYS A 369 10.17 22.75 -5.28
C CYS A 369 8.86 22.14 -5.78
N TYR A 370 8.91 21.43 -6.91
CA TYR A 370 7.73 20.73 -7.46
C TYR A 370 7.14 19.75 -6.45
N GLY A 371 7.97 18.90 -5.83
CA GLY A 371 7.52 17.95 -4.81
C GLY A 371 6.88 18.65 -3.60
N ARG A 372 7.51 19.74 -3.12
CA ARG A 372 6.97 20.52 -2.01
C ARG A 372 5.59 21.09 -2.31
N PHE A 373 5.41 21.71 -3.46
CA PHE A 373 4.11 22.27 -3.82
C PHE A 373 3.07 21.17 -4.03
N ARG A 374 3.42 20.08 -4.71
CA ARG A 374 2.52 18.94 -4.89
C ARG A 374 2.02 18.38 -3.54
N ASP A 375 2.92 18.27 -2.57
CA ASP A 375 2.60 17.65 -1.29
C ASP A 375 1.88 18.62 -0.33
N ARG A 376 2.23 19.92 -0.35
CA ARG A 376 1.72 20.93 0.60
C ARG A 376 0.69 21.91 0.04
N GLY A 377 0.64 22.09 -1.27
CA GLY A 377 -0.10 23.16 -1.94
C GLY A 377 0.53 24.54 -1.83
N THR A 378 1.77 24.66 -1.31
CA THR A 378 2.48 25.93 -1.19
C THR A 378 3.98 25.73 -1.35
N LEU A 379 4.64 26.65 -2.05
CA LEU A 379 6.10 26.69 -2.20
C LEU A 379 6.77 27.42 -1.04
N SER A 380 5.99 28.24 -0.32
CA SER A 380 6.44 28.96 0.85
C SER A 380 7.10 27.98 1.79
N ARG A 381 8.40 28.17 1.96
CA ARG A 381 9.10 27.62 3.11
C ARG A 381 8.38 28.25 4.29
N SER A 382 7.60 27.46 5.02
CA SER A 382 7.25 27.81 6.38
C SER A 382 8.58 28.04 7.10
N ARG A 383 9.03 29.29 7.11
CA ARG A 383 10.22 29.76 7.82
C ARG A 383 10.01 29.63 9.32
N ALA A 384 8.79 29.35 9.76
CA ALA A 384 8.43 29.07 11.16
C ALA A 384 9.15 27.85 11.76
N CYS A 385 9.92 27.06 10.99
CA CYS A 385 10.77 25.99 11.57
C CYS A 385 12.24 26.07 11.16
N ARG A 386 12.65 27.10 10.40
CA ARG A 386 14.06 27.37 10.11
C ARG A 386 14.23 28.87 10.09
N SER A 387 14.26 29.45 11.30
CA SER A 387 15.00 30.70 11.49
C SER A 387 16.36 30.52 10.81
N LYS A 388 16.75 31.53 10.00
CA LYS A 388 18.13 31.63 9.53
C LYS A 388 19.07 31.36 10.72
N PRO A 389 20.26 30.77 10.52
CA PRO A 389 21.29 30.81 11.54
C PRO A 389 21.54 32.29 11.84
N GLN A 390 20.85 32.79 12.86
CA GLN A 390 21.07 34.10 13.43
C GLN A 390 22.48 33.99 14.01
N GLU A 391 23.37 34.84 13.50
CA GLU A 391 24.81 34.87 13.78
C GLU A 391 25.12 34.37 15.18
N SER A 392 25.76 33.20 15.23
CA SER A 392 26.58 32.60 16.29
C SER A 392 26.39 33.02 17.76
N VAL A 393 25.20 33.40 18.21
CA VAL A 393 24.88 33.36 19.63
C VAL A 393 24.93 31.88 19.98
N THR A 394 25.95 31.50 20.75
CA THR A 394 26.25 30.13 21.16
C THR A 394 25.02 29.53 21.82
N ARG A 395 24.14 28.89 21.03
CA ARG A 395 22.87 28.35 21.52
C ARG A 395 23.22 27.14 22.38
N LYS A 396 23.17 27.31 23.70
CA LYS A 396 23.27 26.20 24.66
C LYS A 396 21.86 25.76 25.04
N CYS A 397 21.67 24.48 25.31
CA CYS A 397 20.43 23.97 25.89
C CYS A 397 20.20 24.61 27.26
N SER A 398 19.08 25.30 27.45
CA SER A 398 18.65 25.94 28.70
C SER A 398 18.06 24.97 29.72
N TYR A 399 18.12 23.66 29.48
CA TYR A 399 17.73 22.65 30.46
C TYR A 399 18.93 22.29 31.31
N GLU A 400 18.82 22.52 32.62
CA GLU A 400 19.92 22.40 33.58
C GLU A 400 20.52 20.99 33.63
N GLU A 401 19.70 19.93 33.50
CA GLU A 401 20.17 18.54 33.50
C GLU A 401 20.51 18.01 32.09
N CYS A 402 20.77 18.90 31.12
CA CYS A 402 21.22 18.48 29.81
C CYS A 402 22.70 18.05 29.85
N LEU A 403 22.99 16.76 29.64
CA LEU A 403 24.36 16.24 29.62
C LEU A 403 25.28 16.89 28.57
N LYS A 404 24.71 17.43 27.49
CA LYS A 404 25.46 17.98 26.35
C LYS A 404 24.76 19.23 25.83
N PRO A 405 24.84 20.35 26.57
CA PRO A 405 24.07 21.54 26.22
C PRO A 405 24.57 22.21 24.94
N GLU A 406 25.83 21.99 24.55
CA GLU A 406 26.45 22.63 23.37
C GLU A 406 26.58 21.70 22.15
N SER A 407 26.53 20.37 22.34
CA SER A 407 26.88 19.41 21.29
C SER A 407 25.74 19.02 20.34
N SER A 408 24.69 19.84 20.23
CA SER A 408 23.54 19.52 19.38
C SER A 408 23.65 20.18 18.01
N SER A 409 23.30 19.44 16.95
CA SER A 409 23.22 19.99 15.60
C SER A 409 21.99 20.88 15.38
N ASN A 410 20.99 20.81 16.27
CA ASN A 410 19.77 21.59 16.18
C ASN A 410 19.31 22.06 17.57
N PHE A 411 18.94 23.34 17.63
CA PHE A 411 18.39 23.97 18.82
C PHE A 411 17.02 24.55 18.51
N TYR A 412 16.07 24.33 19.40
CA TYR A 412 14.68 24.73 19.29
C TYR A 412 14.38 25.78 20.35
N VAL A 413 14.01 26.99 19.92
CA VAL A 413 13.46 28.02 20.82
C VAL A 413 11.99 27.69 21.03
N ILE A 414 11.56 27.55 22.27
CA ILE A 414 10.17 27.30 22.61
C ILE A 414 9.48 28.64 22.76
N ASP A 415 8.49 28.91 21.92
CA ASP A 415 7.62 30.08 22.05
C ASP A 415 6.34 29.72 22.82
N GLU A 416 5.62 30.75 23.32
CA GLU A 416 4.32 30.58 23.99
C GLU A 416 3.27 29.90 23.09
N THR A 417 3.47 29.93 21.77
CA THR A 417 2.56 29.34 20.78
C THR A 417 2.90 27.91 20.39
N SER A 418 3.94 27.32 20.98
CA SER A 418 4.50 26.05 20.55
C SER A 418 3.54 24.91 20.93
N LYS A 419 2.89 24.31 19.92
CA LYS A 419 1.94 23.18 20.10
C LYS A 419 2.48 21.83 19.62
N ALA A 420 3.80 21.69 19.56
CA ALA A 420 4.42 20.51 18.98
C ALA A 420 4.08 19.23 19.76
N GLY A 421 3.51 18.23 19.07
CA GLY A 421 3.18 16.94 19.68
C GLY A 421 1.97 16.94 20.60
N GLY A 422 1.12 17.98 20.60
CA GLY A 422 -0.11 18.01 21.40
C GLY A 422 0.14 18.07 22.90
N ARG A 423 1.31 18.56 23.32
CA ARG A 423 1.66 18.82 24.72
C ARG A 423 1.61 20.31 24.98
N ASP A 424 1.41 20.66 26.25
CA ASP A 424 1.58 22.03 26.73
C ASP A 424 3.08 22.32 26.87
N TRP A 425 3.53 23.43 26.30
CA TRP A 425 4.92 23.89 26.34
C TRP A 425 5.09 25.16 27.17
N SER A 426 4.02 25.65 27.82
CA SER A 426 4.00 26.94 28.51
C SER A 426 5.08 27.05 29.59
N SER A 427 5.39 25.96 30.30
CA SER A 427 6.45 25.93 31.33
C SER A 427 7.88 26.03 30.77
N LEU A 428 8.04 25.87 29.45
CA LEU A 428 9.32 25.94 28.76
C LEU A 428 9.38 27.13 27.79
N ALA A 429 8.35 27.99 27.75
CA ALA A 429 8.35 29.19 26.91
C ALA A 429 9.58 30.07 27.21
N GLY A 430 10.23 30.53 26.14
CA GLY A 430 11.49 31.29 26.20
C GLY A 430 12.76 30.44 26.34
N ARG A 431 12.66 29.13 26.62
CA ARG A 431 13.85 28.26 26.74
C ARG A 431 14.32 27.76 25.38
N VAL A 432 15.62 27.48 25.29
CA VAL A 432 16.25 26.84 24.12
C VAL A 432 16.55 25.39 24.46
N LEU A 433 15.99 24.44 23.71
CA LEU A 433 16.25 23.02 23.91
C LEU A 433 17.09 22.44 22.78
N CYS A 434 18.05 21.58 23.12
CA CYS A 434 18.71 20.74 22.13
C CYS A 434 17.74 19.70 21.55
N ASP A 435 18.08 19.10 20.40
CA ASP A 435 17.22 18.11 19.74
C ASP A 435 16.84 16.92 20.63
N ALA A 436 17.75 16.47 21.50
CA ALA A 436 17.50 15.38 22.43
C ALA A 436 16.43 15.76 23.48
N CYS A 437 16.59 16.91 24.16
CA CYS A 437 15.65 17.41 25.16
C CYS A 437 14.29 17.75 24.54
N TYR A 438 14.28 18.41 23.38
CA TYR A 438 13.05 18.72 22.65
C TYR A 438 12.24 17.46 22.32
N ASN A 439 12.90 16.44 21.75
CA ASN A 439 12.23 15.18 21.42
C ASN A 439 11.80 14.37 22.66
N GLN A 440 12.53 14.47 23.77
CA GLN A 440 12.14 13.83 25.02
C GLN A 440 10.86 14.46 25.57
N TYR A 441 10.82 15.79 25.69
CA TYR A 441 9.62 16.50 26.16
C TYR A 441 8.43 16.28 25.23
N ARG A 442 8.64 16.38 23.91
CA ARG A 442 7.59 16.11 22.91
C ARG A 442 6.99 14.71 23.06
N LYS A 443 7.79 13.70 23.40
CA LYS A 443 7.33 12.31 23.56
C LYS A 443 6.70 12.05 24.93
N ARG A 444 7.32 12.54 26.01
CA ARG A 444 6.97 12.17 27.39
C ARG A 444 6.14 13.22 28.13
N GLY A 445 6.16 14.47 27.67
CA GLY A 445 5.61 15.62 28.39
C GLY A 445 6.47 16.11 29.55
N THR A 446 7.65 15.50 29.77
CA THR A 446 8.57 15.85 30.86
C THR A 446 10.02 15.76 30.40
N LEU A 447 10.88 16.65 30.90
CA LEU A 447 12.33 16.62 30.67
C LEU A 447 13.06 15.76 31.71
N ALA A 448 12.43 15.50 32.86
CA ALA A 448 12.94 14.62 33.89
C ALA A 448 13.31 13.26 33.27
N ARG A 449 14.60 12.92 33.36
CA ARG A 449 15.05 11.57 32.99
C ARG A 449 14.49 10.65 34.06
N SER A 450 13.71 9.66 33.64
CA SER A 450 13.38 8.56 34.54
C SER A 450 14.71 8.03 35.06
N ALA A 451 14.96 8.17 36.37
CA ALA A 451 16.14 7.62 37.02
C ALA A 451 16.32 6.21 36.48
N ALA A 452 17.53 5.89 36.02
CA ALA A 452 17.79 4.59 35.44
C ALA A 452 17.33 3.53 36.47
N PRO A 453 16.49 2.56 36.07
CA PRO A 453 16.08 1.50 36.98
C PRO A 453 17.33 0.67 37.27
N GLY A 454 18.03 1.00 38.36
CA GLY A 454 19.34 0.44 38.67
C GLY A 454 20.12 1.11 39.78
N GLU A 455 19.78 2.32 40.23
CA GLU A 455 20.40 2.85 41.46
C GLU A 455 19.70 2.29 42.71
N PRO A 456 20.38 1.50 43.54
CA PRO A 456 19.85 1.05 44.81
C PRO A 456 19.62 2.28 45.71
N LYS A 457 18.38 2.48 46.14
CA LYS A 457 18.04 3.48 47.14
C LYS A 457 18.88 3.21 48.40
N VAL A 458 19.85 4.07 48.67
CA VAL A 458 20.47 4.16 49.99
C VAL A 458 19.34 4.48 51.00
N PRO A 459 19.15 3.69 52.06
CA PRO A 459 18.11 3.96 53.04
C PRO A 459 18.42 5.28 53.75
N SER A 460 17.54 6.26 53.55
CA SER A 460 17.56 7.54 54.23
C SER A 460 17.39 7.29 55.73
N GLY A 461 18.46 7.50 56.50
CA GLY A 461 18.52 7.29 57.93
C GLY A 461 17.48 8.12 58.69
N ALA A 462 16.90 7.47 59.70
CA ALA A 462 15.98 8.05 60.65
C ALA A 462 16.66 9.18 61.45
N SER A 463 16.08 10.39 61.40
CA SER A 463 16.38 11.45 62.35
C SER A 463 15.51 11.24 63.59
N ALA A 464 16.09 10.66 64.64
CA ALA A 464 15.47 10.60 65.97
C ALA A 464 15.73 11.91 66.71
N GLY A 465 14.67 12.71 66.89
CA GLY A 465 14.70 13.92 67.71
C GLY A 465 14.83 13.58 69.20
N SER A 466 15.95 14.00 69.80
CA SER A 466 16.11 14.10 71.26
C SER A 466 15.40 15.35 71.78
N LYS A 467 14.28 15.19 72.50
CA LYS A 467 13.77 16.21 73.43
C LYS A 467 14.45 16.02 74.78
N ARG A 468 15.35 16.94 75.14
CA ARG A 468 15.77 17.16 76.53
C ARG A 468 14.70 17.97 77.25
N LYS A 469 14.37 17.54 78.47
CA LYS A 469 13.53 18.24 79.43
C LYS A 469 14.42 18.62 80.62
N ALA A 470 14.37 19.87 81.05
CA ALA A 470 14.90 20.37 82.32
C ALA A 470 14.29 21.77 82.58
N PRO A 471 14.27 22.25 83.83
CA PRO A 471 13.91 21.59 85.09
C PRO A 471 12.39 21.57 85.32
#